data_AF-A0A6J5JYE8-F1
#
_entry.id   AF-A0A6J5JYE8-F1
#
_cell.length_a   1.000
_cell.length_b   1.000
_cell.length_c   1.000
_cell.angle_alpha   90.00
_cell.angle_beta   90.00
_cell.angle_gamma   90.00
#
_symmetry.space_group_name_H-M   'P 1'
#
loop_
_entity.id
_entity.type
_entity.pdbx_description
1 polymer ?
#
loop_
_entity_poly.entity_id
_entity_poly.type
_entity_poly.pdbx_seq_one_letter_code
_entity_poly.pdbx_strand_id
1 'polypeptide(L)'
;MQRVNEAYRKKNLLQLLELQLELEHIDQHALNSMSEERLKHYSVILKEQIRELDQEIVHVESAFRSAYGIDPFFPVSPDTVLRSLGGNILELRQHIRAIEQDLLSFEDIKNVKLWLKRCRLEPFPPNFDSMRY
;
A
#
# COMPACT_ATOMS: atom_id res chain seq x y z
N MET A 1 29.97 -17.65 21.71
CA MET A 1 28.70 -18.40 21.61
C MET A 1 27.45 -17.53 21.48
N GLN A 2 27.36 -16.33 22.05
CA GLN A 2 26.12 -15.52 22.00
C GLN A 2 25.92 -14.73 20.68
N ARG A 3 27.01 -14.26 20.06
CA ARG A 3 26.99 -13.61 18.73
C ARG A 3 26.60 -14.55 17.57
N VAL A 4 26.82 -15.84 17.74
CA VAL A 4 26.51 -16.87 16.74
C VAL A 4 25.00 -16.98 16.53
N ASN A 5 24.23 -16.98 17.62
CA ASN A 5 22.77 -17.11 17.56
C ASN A 5 22.07 -15.87 16.98
N GLU A 6 22.66 -14.68 17.10
CA GLU A 6 22.11 -13.45 16.51
C GLU A 6 22.32 -13.38 14.98
N ALA A 7 23.44 -13.88 14.47
CA ALA A 7 23.70 -13.96 13.04
C ALA A 7 22.76 -14.97 12.34
N TYR A 8 22.52 -16.13 12.97
CA TYR A 8 21.51 -17.09 12.51
C TYR A 8 20.10 -16.51 12.52
N ARG A 9 19.77 -15.71 13.54
CA ARG A 9 18.42 -15.12 13.70
C ARG A 9 18.15 -13.96 12.73
N LYS A 10 19.19 -13.29 12.22
CA LYS A 10 19.05 -12.16 11.27
C LYS A 10 19.24 -12.55 9.80
N LYS A 11 19.44 -13.83 9.47
CA LYS A 11 19.79 -14.28 8.10
C LYS A 11 20.91 -13.43 7.46
N ASN A 12 21.83 -12.87 8.26
CA ASN A 12 22.85 -11.97 7.74
C ASN A 12 24.06 -12.78 7.27
N LEU A 13 23.89 -13.35 6.07
CA LEU A 13 24.81 -14.27 5.41
C LEU A 13 26.22 -13.69 5.22
N LEU A 14 26.35 -12.36 5.12
CA LEU A 14 27.61 -11.65 5.01
C LEU A 14 28.48 -11.80 6.28
N GLN A 15 27.85 -11.76 7.46
CA GLN A 15 28.53 -11.95 8.75
C GLN A 15 28.99 -13.40 8.98
N LEU A 16 28.28 -14.37 8.41
CA LEU A 16 28.72 -15.78 8.39
C LEU A 16 29.92 -15.96 7.46
N LEU A 17 29.98 -15.17 6.38
CA LEU A 17 31.02 -15.22 5.35
C LEU A 17 32.37 -14.66 5.85
N GLU A 18 32.34 -13.54 6.58
CA GLU A 18 33.54 -13.01 7.26
C GLU A 18 34.11 -14.01 8.28
N LEU A 19 33.22 -14.65 9.05
CA LEU A 19 33.60 -15.58 10.11
C LEU A 19 34.17 -16.91 9.58
N GLN A 20 33.76 -17.34 8.39
CA GLN A 20 34.27 -18.56 7.76
C GLN A 20 35.60 -18.34 7.03
N LEU A 21 35.83 -17.15 6.47
CA LEU A 21 37.11 -16.76 5.87
C LEU A 21 38.25 -16.69 6.91
N GLU A 22 37.93 -16.29 8.15
CA GLU A 22 38.90 -16.31 9.26
C GLU A 22 39.31 -17.73 9.69
N LEU A 23 38.45 -18.74 9.45
CA LEU A 23 38.65 -20.12 9.92
C LEU A 23 39.28 -21.07 8.87
N GLU A 24 39.10 -20.84 7.57
CA GLU A 24 39.43 -21.80 6.49
C GLU A 24 40.84 -21.60 5.85
N HIS A 25 41.93 -21.54 6.63
CA HIS A 25 43.32 -21.58 6.13
C HIS A 25 43.78 -22.96 5.60
N ILE A 26 42.86 -23.89 5.32
CA ILE A 26 43.16 -25.31 5.09
C ILE A 26 42.66 -25.74 3.70
N ASP A 27 43.61 -25.88 2.77
CA ASP A 27 43.58 -26.61 1.50
C ASP A 27 42.84 -26.01 0.26
N GLN A 28 43.65 -25.51 -0.69
CA GLN A 28 43.28 -24.59 -1.78
C GLN A 28 42.54 -25.24 -2.96
N HIS A 29 42.69 -26.55 -3.17
CA HIS A 29 42.05 -27.26 -4.28
C HIS A 29 40.62 -27.72 -3.96
N ALA A 30 40.37 -28.15 -2.72
CA ALA A 30 39.01 -28.37 -2.22
C ALA A 30 38.23 -27.06 -2.08
N LEU A 31 38.93 -25.95 -1.78
CA LEU A 31 38.37 -24.60 -1.73
C LEU A 31 37.78 -24.16 -3.07
N ASN A 32 38.46 -24.39 -4.20
CA ASN A 32 37.99 -23.90 -5.50
C ASN A 32 36.71 -24.60 -5.98
N SER A 33 36.62 -25.93 -5.88
CA SER A 33 35.38 -26.64 -6.24
C SER A 33 34.22 -26.32 -5.30
N MET A 34 34.49 -26.22 -3.99
CA MET A 34 33.50 -25.84 -2.98
C MET A 34 33.04 -24.39 -3.17
N SER A 35 33.92 -23.50 -3.64
CA SER A 35 33.59 -22.08 -3.90
C SER A 35 32.59 -21.91 -5.06
N GLU A 36 32.71 -22.69 -6.14
CA GLU A 36 31.79 -22.60 -7.28
C GLU A 36 30.39 -23.15 -6.94
N GLU A 37 30.32 -24.27 -6.21
CA GLU A 37 29.06 -24.83 -5.73
C GLU A 37 28.37 -23.89 -4.73
N ARG A 38 29.15 -23.26 -3.83
CA ARG A 38 28.67 -22.21 -2.91
C ARG A 38 28.17 -20.98 -3.68
N LEU A 39 28.88 -20.48 -4.70
CA LEU A 39 28.45 -19.34 -5.53
C LEU A 39 27.14 -19.61 -6.27
N LYS A 40 26.96 -20.83 -6.80
CA LYS A 40 25.69 -21.26 -7.41
C LYS A 40 24.57 -21.27 -6.37
N HIS A 41 24.82 -21.82 -5.19
CA HIS A 41 23.86 -21.84 -4.08
C HIS A 41 23.46 -20.41 -3.65
N TYR A 42 24.41 -19.49 -3.53
CA TYR A 42 24.13 -18.09 -3.19
C TYR A 42 23.36 -17.36 -4.27
N SER A 43 23.68 -17.62 -5.55
CA SER A 43 22.93 -17.05 -6.66
C SER A 43 21.46 -17.49 -6.62
N VAL A 44 21.19 -18.72 -6.18
CA VAL A 44 19.82 -19.22 -5.97
C VAL A 44 19.16 -18.52 -4.78
N ILE A 45 19.84 -18.43 -3.62
CA ILE A 45 19.29 -17.77 -2.43
C ILE A 45 18.98 -16.29 -2.71
N LEU A 46 19.89 -15.56 -3.33
CA LEU A 46 19.70 -14.13 -3.64
C LEU A 46 18.53 -13.93 -4.60
N LYS A 47 18.35 -14.82 -5.59
CA LYS A 47 17.18 -14.78 -6.46
C LYS A 47 15.88 -15.02 -5.70
N GLU A 48 15.88 -15.96 -4.75
CA GLU A 48 14.70 -16.19 -3.92
C GLU A 48 14.42 -14.99 -3.01
N GLN A 49 15.45 -14.38 -2.42
CA GLN A 49 15.30 -13.17 -1.60
C GLN A 49 14.76 -11.98 -2.40
N ILE A 50 15.22 -11.79 -3.64
CA ILE A 50 14.67 -10.77 -4.54
C ILE A 50 13.18 -11.05 -4.79
N ARG A 51 12.83 -12.32 -5.08
CA ARG A 51 11.44 -12.72 -5.31
C ARG A 51 10.56 -12.51 -4.08
N GLU A 52 11.07 -12.80 -2.88
CA GLU A 52 10.39 -12.53 -1.60
C GLU A 52 10.16 -11.02 -1.42
N LEU A 53 11.18 -10.18 -1.67
CA LEU A 53 11.06 -8.72 -1.57
C LEU A 53 10.07 -8.16 -2.59
N ASP A 54 10.07 -8.64 -3.83
CA ASP A 54 9.11 -8.22 -4.85
C ASP A 54 7.66 -8.55 -4.41
N GLN A 55 7.45 -9.72 -3.81
CA GLN A 55 6.14 -10.10 -3.26
C GLN A 55 5.73 -9.23 -2.08
N GLU A 56 6.66 -8.90 -1.19
CA GLU A 56 6.41 -8.02 -0.05
C GLU A 56 6.02 -6.61 -0.51
N ILE A 57 6.71 -6.08 -1.52
CA ILE A 57 6.37 -4.78 -2.14
C ILE A 57 4.95 -4.80 -2.68
N VAL A 58 4.59 -5.81 -3.48
CA VAL A 58 3.24 -5.94 -4.05
C VAL A 58 2.18 -6.06 -2.95
N HIS A 59 2.47 -6.82 -1.88
CA HIS A 59 1.54 -6.99 -0.77
C HIS A 59 1.29 -5.67 -0.04
N VAL A 60 2.35 -4.95 0.32
CA VAL A 60 2.26 -3.65 1.02
C VAL A 60 1.57 -2.62 0.14
N GLU A 61 1.91 -2.56 -1.16
CA GLU A 61 1.30 -1.62 -2.10
C GLU A 61 -0.20 -1.91 -2.30
N SER A 62 -0.58 -3.18 -2.45
CA SER A 62 -1.99 -3.57 -2.57
C SER A 62 -2.80 -3.23 -1.33
N ALA A 63 -2.27 -3.52 -0.13
CA ALA A 63 -2.90 -3.16 1.13
C ALA A 63 -3.07 -1.64 1.26
N PHE A 64 -2.05 -0.87 0.87
CA PHE A 64 -2.09 0.59 0.86
C PHE A 64 -3.17 1.10 -0.10
N ARG A 65 -3.19 0.61 -1.36
CA ARG A 65 -4.20 1.02 -2.36
C ARG A 65 -5.62 0.73 -1.88
N SER A 66 -5.85 -0.44 -1.30
CA SER A 66 -7.15 -0.83 -0.74
C SER A 66 -7.58 0.09 0.40
N ALA A 67 -6.68 0.41 1.33
CA ALA A 67 -6.98 1.26 2.48
C ALA A 67 -7.34 2.71 2.10
N TYR A 68 -6.73 3.24 1.03
CA TYR A 68 -6.93 4.63 0.60
C TYR A 68 -7.79 4.77 -0.67
N GLY A 69 -8.38 3.69 -1.17
CA GLY A 69 -9.23 3.70 -2.36
C GLY A 69 -8.50 4.13 -3.64
N ILE A 70 -7.20 3.85 -3.74
CA ILE A 70 -6.38 4.23 -4.90
C ILE A 70 -6.61 3.23 -6.03
N ASP A 71 -6.82 3.74 -7.24
CA ASP A 71 -7.01 2.90 -8.43
C ASP A 71 -5.80 1.96 -8.68
N PRO A 72 -6.04 0.66 -8.96
CA PRO A 72 -4.96 -0.33 -9.16
C PRO A 72 -4.01 -0.03 -10.33
N PHE A 73 -4.43 0.76 -11.30
CA PHE A 73 -3.65 1.13 -12.48
C PHE A 73 -2.95 2.48 -12.32
N PHE A 74 -3.17 3.18 -11.21
CA PHE A 74 -2.53 4.45 -10.95
C PHE A 74 -1.15 4.27 -10.30
N PRO A 75 -0.10 4.94 -10.81
CA PRO A 75 1.24 4.82 -10.26
C PRO A 75 1.28 5.38 -8.82
N VAL A 76 1.68 4.53 -7.87
CA VAL A 76 1.84 4.92 -6.48
C VAL A 76 3.27 5.39 -6.25
N SER A 77 3.43 6.68 -5.99
CA SER A 77 4.67 7.24 -5.46
C SER A 77 4.34 8.12 -4.25
N PRO A 78 5.29 8.32 -3.31
CA PRO A 78 5.06 9.17 -2.15
C PRO A 78 4.52 10.56 -2.53
N ASP A 79 5.10 11.19 -3.55
CA ASP A 79 4.67 12.52 -4.01
C ASP A 79 3.24 12.50 -4.57
N THR A 80 2.90 11.47 -5.34
CA THR A 80 1.57 11.33 -5.95
C THR A 80 0.51 11.05 -4.89
N VAL A 81 0.83 10.22 -3.89
CA VAL A 81 -0.03 9.92 -2.75
C VAL A 81 -0.28 11.17 -1.90
N LEU A 82 0.77 11.91 -1.55
CA LEU A 82 0.65 13.14 -0.76
C LEU A 82 -0.17 14.21 -1.49
N ARG A 83 0.01 14.33 -2.81
CA ARG A 83 -0.80 15.22 -3.65
C ARG A 83 -2.27 14.82 -3.66
N SER A 84 -2.56 13.53 -3.87
CA SER A 84 -3.93 12.99 -3.85
C SER A 84 -4.60 13.23 -2.49
N LEU A 85 -3.88 12.96 -1.39
CA LEU A 85 -4.36 13.21 -0.04
C LEU A 85 -4.67 14.69 0.20
N GLY A 86 -3.81 15.60 -0.29
CA GLY A 86 -4.08 17.04 -0.25
C GLY A 86 -5.36 17.43 -0.98
N GLY A 87 -5.63 16.82 -2.14
CA GLY A 87 -6.87 16.98 -2.89
C GLY A 87 -8.10 16.51 -2.10
N ASN A 88 -8.04 15.29 -1.56
CA ASN A 88 -9.12 14.70 -0.75
C ASN A 88 -9.44 15.55 0.49
N ILE A 89 -8.41 16.07 1.18
CA ILE A 89 -8.60 16.96 2.33
C ILE A 89 -9.31 18.25 1.91
N LEU A 90 -8.94 18.83 0.77
CA LEU A 90 -9.57 20.04 0.26
C LEU A 90 -11.05 19.80 -0.07
N GLU A 91 -11.36 18.68 -0.75
CA GLU A 91 -12.71 18.28 -1.10
C GLU A 91 -13.58 18.05 0.15
N LEU A 92 -13.08 17.31 1.13
CA LEU A 92 -13.79 17.10 2.40
C LEU A 92 -14.05 18.41 3.14
N ARG A 93 -13.10 19.35 3.14
CA ARG A 93 -13.31 20.69 3.72
C ARG A 93 -14.35 21.52 2.96
N GLN A 94 -14.48 21.32 1.65
CA GLN A 94 -15.55 21.96 0.87
C GLN A 94 -16.90 21.34 1.19
N HIS A 95 -16.99 20.01 1.27
CA HIS A 95 -18.21 19.30 1.68
C HIS A 95 -18.66 19.68 3.09
N ILE A 96 -17.75 19.75 4.06
CA ILE A 96 -18.07 20.20 5.43
C ILE A 96 -18.68 21.60 5.39
N ARG A 97 -18.05 22.54 4.68
CA ARG A 97 -18.57 23.92 4.57
C ARG A 97 -19.94 23.98 3.88
N ALA A 98 -20.15 23.16 2.85
CA ALA A 98 -21.45 23.08 2.19
C ALA A 98 -22.53 22.56 3.15
N ILE A 99 -22.24 21.49 3.89
CA ILE A 99 -23.14 20.91 4.90
C ILE A 99 -23.43 21.91 6.03
N GLU A 100 -22.42 22.65 6.50
CA GLU A 100 -22.61 23.71 7.51
C GLU A 100 -23.52 24.83 7.00
N GLN A 101 -23.36 25.25 5.75
CA GLN A 101 -24.25 26.24 5.11
C GLN A 101 -25.68 25.70 4.95
N ASP A 102 -25.83 24.45 4.54
CA ASP A 102 -27.12 23.78 4.45
C ASP A 102 -27.78 23.73 5.84
N LEU A 103 -27.05 23.36 6.89
CA LEU A 103 -27.55 23.29 8.26
C LEU A 103 -28.06 24.66 8.75
N LEU A 104 -27.32 25.74 8.49
CA LEU A 104 -27.75 27.11 8.80
C LEU A 104 -29.03 27.48 8.02
N SER A 105 -29.16 27.03 6.78
CA SER A 105 -30.39 27.22 6.00
C SER A 105 -31.58 26.45 6.60
N PHE A 106 -31.32 25.35 7.32
CA PHE A 106 -32.34 24.54 7.99
C PHE A 106 -32.78 25.06 9.36
N GLU A 107 -32.05 26.00 9.98
CA GLU A 107 -32.45 26.60 11.27
C GLU A 107 -33.68 27.52 11.13
N ASP A 108 -33.92 28.12 9.96
CA ASP A 108 -35.15 28.88 9.70
C ASP A 108 -36.21 27.99 9.02
N ILE A 109 -37.28 27.68 9.77
CA ILE A 109 -38.40 26.86 9.31
C ILE A 109 -39.05 27.38 8.01
N LYS A 110 -38.93 28.69 7.71
CA LYS A 110 -39.37 29.26 6.43
C LYS A 110 -38.48 28.83 5.27
N ASN A 111 -37.17 28.78 5.48
CA ASN A 111 -36.19 28.29 4.50
C ASN A 111 -36.33 26.79 4.27
N VAL A 112 -36.58 26.00 5.33
CA VAL A 112 -36.93 24.58 5.21
C VAL A 112 -38.18 24.38 4.34
N LYS A 113 -39.22 25.18 4.58
CA LYS A 113 -40.48 25.11 3.81
C LYS A 113 -40.29 25.53 2.35
N LEU A 114 -39.42 26.50 2.07
CA LEU A 114 -39.05 26.92 0.72
C LEU A 114 -38.22 25.85 0.00
N TRP A 115 -37.25 25.25 0.68
CA TRP A 115 -36.44 24.14 0.16
C TRP A 115 -37.30 22.91 -0.15
N LEU A 116 -38.18 22.48 0.77
CA LEU A 116 -39.13 21.38 0.54
C LEU A 116 -40.09 21.65 -0.63
N LYS A 117 -40.53 22.90 -0.81
CA LYS A 117 -41.32 23.29 -1.99
C LYS A 117 -40.53 23.13 -3.28
N ARG A 118 -39.23 23.44 -3.26
CA ARG A 118 -38.35 23.35 -4.43
C ARG A 118 -38.05 21.89 -4.80
N CYS A 119 -37.79 21.02 -3.80
CA CYS A 119 -37.62 19.58 -4.01
C CYS A 119 -38.91 18.88 -4.48
N ARG A 120 -40.10 19.35 -4.07
CA ARG A 120 -41.39 18.85 -4.59
C ARG A 120 -41.71 19.30 -6.02
N LEU A 121 -41.02 20.32 -6.51
CA LEU A 121 -41.22 20.86 -7.86
C LEU A 121 -40.26 20.25 -8.89
N GLU A 122 -39.23 19.51 -8.47
CA GLU A 122 -38.60 18.55 -9.38
C GLU A 122 -39.62 17.44 -9.64
N PRO A 123 -40.12 17.30 -10.89
CA PRO A 123 -41.06 16.24 -11.19
C PRO A 123 -40.32 14.92 -11.03
N PHE A 124 -40.81 14.11 -10.09
CA PHE A 124 -40.52 12.68 -10.06
C PHE A 124 -40.70 12.15 -11.50
N PRO A 125 -39.67 11.56 -12.14
CA PRO A 125 -39.82 11.09 -13.51
C PRO A 125 -40.98 10.09 -13.54
N PRO A 126 -42.01 10.30 -14.38
CA PRO A 126 -43.14 9.41 -14.43
C PRO A 126 -42.76 8.18 -15.24
N ASN A 127 -42.04 7.22 -14.66
CA ASN A 127 -42.21 5.82 -15.01
C ASN A 127 -41.54 4.88 -13.99
N PHE A 128 -42.34 4.30 -13.10
CA PHE A 128 -41.99 3.09 -12.36
C PHE A 128 -42.79 1.88 -12.88
N ASP A 129 -43.36 1.96 -14.08
CA ASP A 129 -44.28 0.93 -14.62
C ASP A 129 -43.70 0.12 -15.79
N SER A 130 -42.40 0.24 -16.08
CA SER A 130 -41.74 -0.51 -17.18
C SER A 130 -40.86 -1.69 -16.75
N MET A 131 -40.98 -2.17 -15.50
CA MET A 131 -40.42 -3.46 -15.10
C MET A 131 -41.52 -4.36 -14.54
N ARG A 132 -42.45 -4.74 -15.43
CA ARG A 132 -43.19 -6.00 -15.26
C ARG A 132 -42.34 -7.13 -15.82
N TYR A 133 -42.23 -8.16 -14.98
CA TYR A 133 -41.56 -9.46 -15.10
C TYR A 133 -41.29 -10.01 -16.49
#